data_AF-A0A7R9EYF4-F1
#
_entry.id   AF-A0A7R9EYF4-F1
#
_cell.length_a   1.000
_cell.length_b   1.000
_cell.length_c   1.000
_cell.angle_alpha   90.00
_cell.angle_beta   90.00
_cell.angle_gamma   90.00
#
_symmetry.space_group_name_H-M   'P 1'
#
loop_
_entity.id
_entity.type
_entity.pdbx_description
1 polymer ?
#
loop_
_entity_poly.entity_id
_entity_poly.type
_entity_poly.pdbx_seq_one_letter_code
_entity_poly.pdbx_strand_id
1 'polypeptide(L)'
;MEADFETCLYPGSRYPAGHPREFQLTLEFWQTLAAKLAFVVIFENVVLLLTGLLAWAIPDVPTFIKELIVHEHKASMEARRKYLEEKRAKE
;
A
#
# COMPACT_ATOMS: atom_id res chain seq x y z
N MET A 1 29.35 16.69 47.66
CA MET A 1 30.15 15.55 47.19
C MET A 1 30.02 15.54 45.68
N GLU A 2 30.94 16.21 44.99
CA GLU A 2 31.03 16.14 43.53
C GLU A 2 31.54 14.74 43.18
N ALA A 3 30.72 13.97 42.47
CA ALA A 3 31.15 12.70 41.91
C ALA A 3 31.81 13.00 40.56
N ASP A 4 33.13 12.90 40.54
CA ASP A 4 33.91 12.89 39.30
C ASP A 4 33.69 11.53 38.63
N PHE A 5 33.05 11.51 37.47
CA PHE A 5 32.78 10.30 36.71
C PHE A 5 33.68 10.26 35.47
N GLU A 6 34.69 9.39 35.47
CA GLU A 6 35.60 9.22 34.32
C GLU A 6 34.91 8.56 33.10
N THR A 7 33.81 7.83 33.31
CA THR A 7 33.05 7.17 32.24
C THR A 7 31.54 7.26 32.46
N CYS A 8 30.78 7.42 31.37
CA CYS A 8 29.32 7.36 31.37
C CYS A 8 28.81 6.31 30.38
N LEU A 9 27.78 5.56 30.78
CA LEU A 9 27.11 4.60 29.91
C LEU A 9 25.89 5.25 29.26
N TYR A 10 25.77 5.06 27.95
CA TYR A 10 24.60 5.46 27.18
C TYR A 10 24.01 4.23 26.48
N PRO A 11 22.68 4.19 26.27
CA PRO A 11 22.07 3.13 25.49
C PRO A 11 22.59 3.19 24.05
N GLY A 12 23.33 2.17 23.64
CA GLY A 12 23.88 2.07 22.29
C GLY A 12 24.49 0.72 22.00
N SER A 13 24.21 0.18 20.82
CA SER A 13 24.77 -1.08 20.33
C SER A 13 26.18 -0.88 19.75
N ARG A 14 27.13 -0.45 20.59
CA ARG A 14 28.53 -0.18 20.24
C ARG A 14 29.50 -1.00 21.09
N TYR A 15 30.70 -1.25 20.58
CA TYR A 15 31.73 -1.95 21.36
C TYR A 15 32.28 -1.04 22.49
N PRO A 16 32.61 -1.61 23.66
CA PRO A 16 33.13 -0.87 24.81
C PRO A 16 34.54 -0.34 24.56
N ALA A 17 34.99 0.61 25.40
CA ALA A 17 36.36 1.10 25.41
C ALA A 17 37.35 -0.04 25.71
N GLY A 18 38.48 -0.10 25.00
CA GLY A 18 39.49 -1.17 25.14
C GLY A 18 39.24 -2.41 24.27
N HIS A 19 38.15 -2.45 23.49
CA HIS A 19 37.93 -3.47 22.46
C HIS A 19 38.70 -3.09 21.18
N PRO A 20 39.23 -4.04 20.37
CA PRO A 20 39.94 -3.74 19.11
C PRO A 20 39.11 -2.99 18.06
N ARG A 21 37.78 -2.92 18.26
CA ARG A 21 36.82 -2.15 17.44
C ARG A 21 36.04 -1.16 18.30
N GLU A 22 36.73 -0.47 19.20
CA GLU A 22 36.12 0.48 20.13
C GLU A 22 35.18 1.48 19.44
N PHE A 23 34.04 1.75 20.09
CA PHE A 23 33.00 2.70 19.64
C PHE A 23 32.35 2.42 18.28
N GLN A 24 32.77 1.38 17.56
CA GLN A 24 32.14 0.95 16.31
C GLN A 24 30.79 0.27 16.59
N LEU A 25 29.92 0.28 15.57
CA LEU A 25 28.64 -0.40 15.62
C LEU A 25 28.83 -1.91 15.70
N THR A 26 28.10 -2.54 16.63
CA THR A 26 28.07 -3.99 16.79
C THR A 26 27.30 -4.66 15.67
N LEU A 27 27.51 -5.96 15.46
CA LEU A 27 26.73 -6.74 14.50
C LEU A 27 25.22 -6.74 14.86
N GLU A 28 24.92 -6.78 16.15
CA GLU A 28 23.56 -6.71 16.72
C GLU A 28 22.80 -5.44 16.26
N PHE A 29 23.50 -4.32 16.10
CA PHE A 29 22.91 -3.10 15.55
C PHE A 29 22.39 -3.32 14.14
N TRP A 30 23.21 -3.91 13.27
CA TRP A 30 22.87 -4.17 11.89
C TRP A 30 21.75 -5.20 11.76
N GLN A 31 21.74 -6.22 12.61
CA GLN A 31 20.65 -7.21 12.66
C GLN A 31 19.33 -6.57 13.10
N THR A 32 19.36 -5.73 14.12
CA THR A 32 18.15 -5.02 14.59
C THR A 32 17.61 -4.06 13.53
N LEU A 33 18.51 -3.35 12.84
CA LEU A 33 18.14 -2.49 11.72
C LEU A 33 17.51 -3.29 10.59
N ALA A 34 18.14 -4.39 10.18
CA ALA A 34 17.63 -5.27 9.13
C ALA A 34 16.26 -5.85 9.50
N ALA A 35 16.06 -6.28 10.75
CA ALA A 35 14.78 -6.80 11.23
C ALA A 35 13.68 -5.73 11.17
N LYS A 36 13.98 -4.49 11.58
CA LYS A 36 13.03 -3.37 11.49
C LYS A 36 12.65 -3.06 10.04
N LEU A 37 13.62 -3.06 9.12
CA LEU A 37 13.36 -2.83 7.69
C LEU A 37 12.55 -3.98 7.08
N ALA A 38 12.91 -5.23 7.38
CA ALA A 38 12.18 -6.40 6.91
C ALA A 38 10.72 -6.39 7.38
N PHE A 39 10.46 -5.98 8.63
CA PHE A 39 9.11 -5.83 9.15
C PHE A 39 8.28 -4.84 8.33
N VAL A 40 8.85 -3.67 8.01
CA VAL A 40 8.15 -2.66 7.18
C VAL A 40 7.82 -3.21 5.80
N VAL A 41 8.78 -3.87 5.14
CA VAL A 41 8.57 -4.45 3.80
C VAL A 41 7.49 -5.54 3.83
N ILE A 42 7.53 -6.45 4.80
CA ILE A 42 6.53 -7.51 4.92
C ILE A 42 5.14 -6.89 5.17
N PHE A 43 5.05 -5.92 6.07
CA PHE A 43 3.80 -5.25 6.39
C PHE A 43 3.22 -4.53 5.16
N GLU A 44 4.04 -3.82 4.41
CA GLU A 44 3.64 -3.16 3.16
C GLU A 44 3.06 -4.16 2.14
N ASN A 45 3.76 -5.29 1.92
CA ASN A 45 3.27 -6.34 1.03
C ASN A 45 1.94 -6.93 1.52
N VAL A 46 1.76 -7.14 2.82
CA VAL A 46 0.49 -7.62 3.39
C VAL A 46 -0.63 -6.62 3.13
N VAL A 47 -0.40 -5.34 3.40
CA VAL A 47 -1.40 -4.29 3.15
C VAL A 47 -1.75 -4.23 1.66
N LEU A 48 -0.78 -4.27 0.76
CA LEU A 48 -1.00 -4.29 -0.68
C LEU A 48 -1.79 -5.53 -1.15
N LEU A 49 -1.49 -6.70 -0.60
CA LEU A 49 -2.24 -7.91 -0.90
C LEU A 49 -3.68 -7.80 -0.39
N LEU A 50 -3.89 -7.31 0.84
CA LEU A 50 -5.22 -7.15 1.41
C LEU A 50 -6.05 -6.14 0.63
N THR A 51 -5.48 -4.99 0.27
CA THR A 51 -6.20 -3.98 -0.54
C THR A 51 -6.48 -4.50 -1.95
N GLY A 52 -5.54 -5.25 -2.55
CA GLY A 52 -5.77 -5.95 -3.82
C GLY A 52 -6.90 -6.99 -3.75
N LEU A 53 -6.92 -7.80 -2.68
CA LEU A 53 -7.99 -8.77 -2.45
C LEU A 53 -9.34 -8.09 -2.18
N LEU A 54 -9.35 -6.98 -1.45
CA LEU A 54 -10.56 -6.19 -1.21
C LEU A 54 -11.11 -5.58 -2.50
N ALA A 55 -10.26 -5.01 -3.35
CA ALA A 55 -10.64 -4.48 -4.65
C ALA A 55 -11.15 -5.58 -5.60
N TRP A 56 -10.63 -6.81 -5.46
CA TRP A 56 -11.15 -7.96 -6.20
C TRP A 56 -12.51 -8.45 -5.66
N ALA A 57 -12.68 -8.48 -4.33
CA ALA A 57 -13.89 -8.96 -3.68
C ALA A 57 -15.06 -7.99 -3.79
N ILE A 58 -14.80 -6.68 -3.68
CA ILE A 58 -15.80 -5.62 -3.81
C ILE A 58 -15.51 -4.90 -5.13
N PRO A 59 -16.16 -5.29 -6.25
CA PRO A 59 -16.05 -4.49 -7.46
C PRO A 59 -16.67 -3.12 -7.20
N ASP A 60 -15.95 -2.05 -7.55
CA ASP A 60 -16.37 -0.65 -7.34
C ASP A 60 -17.74 -0.31 -7.94
N VAL A 61 -18.25 -1.14 -8.86
CA VAL A 61 -19.59 -1.01 -9.44
C VAL A 61 -20.44 -2.24 -9.07
N PRO A 62 -21.49 -2.08 -8.26
CA PRO A 62 -22.42 -3.17 -7.95
C PRO A 62 -23.13 -3.63 -9.23
N THR A 63 -23.38 -4.94 -9.33
CA THR A 63 -23.97 -5.59 -10.53
C THR A 63 -25.30 -4.98 -10.95
N PHE A 64 -26.13 -4.56 -9.99
CA PHE A 64 -27.42 -3.92 -10.24
C PHE A 64 -27.31 -2.64 -11.10
N ILE A 65 -26.28 -1.82 -10.87
CA ILE A 65 -26.09 -0.58 -11.64
C ILE A 65 -25.64 -0.91 -13.07
N LYS A 66 -24.86 -1.97 -13.27
CA LYS A 66 -24.46 -2.43 -14.61
C LYS A 66 -25.68 -2.86 -15.43
N GLU A 67 -26.60 -3.58 -14.82
CA GLU A 67 -27.83 -4.03 -15.49
C GLU A 67 -28.72 -2.85 -15.88
N LEU A 68 -28.86 -1.85 -15.00
CA LEU A 68 -29.63 -0.64 -15.30
C LEU A 68 -29.03 0.16 -16.47
N ILE A 69 -27.70 0.35 -16.48
CA ILE A 69 -27.01 1.06 -17.57
C ILE A 69 -27.20 0.34 -18.90
N VAL A 70 -27.10 -1.00 -18.92
CA VAL A 70 -27.31 -1.78 -20.14
C VAL A 70 -28.74 -1.63 -20.64
N HIS A 71 -29.72 -1.66 -19.74
CA HIS A 71 -31.12 -1.48 -20.10
C HIS A 71 -31.40 -0.07 -20.68
N GLU A 72 -30.93 0.99 -20.02
CA GLU A 72 -31.07 2.37 -20.49
C GLU A 72 -30.35 2.59 -21.83
N HIS A 73 -29.16 2.02 -21.99
CA HIS A 73 -28.41 2.08 -23.23
C HIS A 73 -29.16 1.38 -24.37
N LYS A 74 -29.79 0.23 -24.11
CA LYS A 74 -30.59 -0.47 -25.12
C LYS A 74 -31.81 0.37 -25.54
N ALA A 75 -32.53 0.94 -24.58
CA ALA A 75 -33.70 1.78 -24.86
C ALA A 75 -33.33 3.04 -25.68
N SER A 76 -32.23 3.72 -25.33
CA SER A 76 -31.76 4.90 -26.07
C SER A 76 -31.31 4.57 -27.50
N MET A 77 -30.64 3.43 -27.70
CA MET A 77 -30.21 2.95 -29.02
C MET A 77 -31.40 2.62 -29.93
N GLU A 78 -32.45 1.99 -29.39
CA GLU A 78 -33.67 1.69 -30.15
C GLU A 78 -34.41 2.96 -30.56
N ALA A 79 -34.55 3.93 -29.65
CA ALA A 79 -35.15 5.23 -29.96
C ALA A 79 -34.37 5.96 -31.07
N ARG A 80 -33.03 5.94 -30.99
CA ARG A 80 -32.15 6.54 -32.01
C ARG A 80 -32.30 5.84 -33.36
N ARG A 81 -32.42 4.50 -33.38
CA ARG A 81 -32.58 3.73 -34.63
C ARG A 81 -33.88 4.11 -35.35
N LYS A 82 -35.00 4.17 -34.62
CA LYS A 82 -36.31 4.59 -35.19
C LYS A 82 -36.27 6.01 -35.74
N TYR A 83 -35.67 6.95 -35.01
CA TYR A 83 -35.49 8.32 -35.50
C TYR A 83 -34.70 8.39 -36.82
N LEU A 84 -33.63 7.61 -36.93
CA LEU A 84 -32.82 7.55 -38.15
C LEU A 84 -33.55 6.89 -39.32
N GLU A 85 -34.36 5.86 -39.06
CA GLU A 85 -35.23 5.22 -40.06
C GLU A 85 -36.29 6.21 -40.58
N GLU A 86 -36.95 6.94 -39.68
CA GLU A 86 -37.92 7.98 -40.06
C GLU A 86 -37.28 9.13 -40.84
N LYS A 87 -36.05 9.53 -40.48
CA LYS A 87 -35.31 10.56 -41.21
C LYS A 87 -34.95 10.08 -42.61
N ARG A 88 -34.47 8.84 -42.76
CA ARG A 88 -34.17 8.23 -44.07
C ARG A 88 -35.40 8.05 -44.95
N ALA A 89 -36.58 7.81 -44.38
CA ALA A 89 -37.83 7.68 -45.14
C ALA A 89 -38.38 9.01 -45.64
N LYS A 90 -37.86 10.14 -45.12
CA LYS A 90 -38.26 11.51 -45.51
C LYS A 90 -37.26 12.19 -46.46
N GLU A 91 -36.09 11.58 -46.66
CA GLU A 91 -35.12 11.94 -47.71
C GLU A 91 -35.49 11.22 -49.02
#